data_AF-A0A1N7KQX4-F1
#
_entry.id   AF-A0A1N7KQX4-F1
#
_cell.length_a   1.000
_cell.length_b   1.000
_cell.length_c   1.000
_cell.angle_alpha   90.00
_cell.angle_beta   90.00
_cell.angle_gamma   90.00
#
_symmetry.space_group_name_H-M   'P 1'
#
loop_
_entity.id
_entity.type
_entity.pdbx_description
1 polymer ?
#
loop_
_entity_poly.entity_id
_entity_poly.type
_entity_poly.pdbx_seq_one_letter_code
_entity_poly.pdbx_strand_id
1 'polypeptide(L)'
;MKDVLEPHGELLPVVYSSENEAPKEGAIFNPLKVVPTNERTSTKDSFGEVASLFFDTEEVIFKTDFDDYFGLYCSNEFQRFIKANELTGLEMRENLASNEAQINTRM
;
A
#
# COMPACT_ATOMS: atom_id res chain seq x y z
N MET A 1 1.97 -13.96 7.73
CA MET A 1 1.39 -12.72 7.16
C MET A 1 -0.13 -12.75 7.07
N LYS A 2 -0.73 -13.90 6.71
CA LYS A 2 -2.18 -14.11 6.66
C LYS A 2 -2.93 -13.54 7.88
N ASP A 3 -2.55 -13.93 9.10
CA ASP A 3 -3.24 -13.52 10.33
C ASP A 3 -3.22 -12.01 10.60
N VAL A 4 -2.26 -11.27 10.02
CA VAL A 4 -2.19 -9.81 10.14
C VAL A 4 -3.05 -9.13 9.08
N LEU A 5 -3.18 -9.72 7.88
CA LEU A 5 -3.89 -9.11 6.75
C LEU A 5 -5.39 -9.42 6.72
N GLU A 6 -5.78 -10.65 7.09
CA GLU A 6 -7.18 -11.09 7.07
C GLU A 6 -8.15 -10.17 7.84
N PRO A 7 -7.78 -9.57 8.98
CA PRO A 7 -8.66 -8.62 9.66
C PRO A 7 -8.93 -7.32 8.89
N HIS A 8 -8.11 -6.99 7.88
CA HIS A 8 -8.13 -5.70 7.18
C HIS A 8 -8.55 -5.79 5.70
N GLY A 9 -8.84 -6.99 5.22
CA GLY A 9 -9.27 -7.17 3.84
C GLY A 9 -9.48 -8.63 3.44
N GLU A 10 -9.59 -8.86 2.15
CA GLU A 10 -9.80 -10.17 1.56
C GLU A 10 -8.53 -10.69 0.90
N LEU A 11 -8.21 -11.97 1.11
CA LEU A 11 -7.15 -12.67 0.40
C LEU A 11 -7.78 -13.54 -0.69
N LEU A 12 -7.64 -13.10 -1.94
CA LEU A 12 -8.15 -13.81 -3.11
C LEU A 12 -7.07 -14.77 -3.62
N PRO A 13 -7.25 -16.10 -3.47
CA PRO A 13 -6.23 -17.06 -3.89
C PRO A 13 -6.06 -17.02 -5.41
N VAL A 14 -4.80 -17.01 -5.86
CA VAL A 14 -4.45 -17.00 -7.28
C VAL A 14 -3.31 -17.98 -7.55
N VAL A 15 -3.28 -18.51 -8.77
CA VAL A 15 -2.12 -19.20 -9.32
C VAL A 15 -1.51 -18.28 -10.37
N TYR A 16 -0.21 -18.00 -10.26
CA TYR A 16 0.50 -17.10 -11.16
C TYR A 16 1.78 -17.74 -11.70
N SER A 17 2.17 -17.40 -12.92
CA SER A 17 3.39 -17.87 -13.57
C SER A 17 3.95 -16.79 -14.49
N SER A 18 5.27 -16.66 -14.55
CA SER A 18 5.99 -15.91 -15.59
C SER A 18 6.40 -16.85 -16.73
N GLU A 19 6.77 -16.28 -17.88
CA GLU A 19 7.31 -17.07 -18.99
C GLU A 19 8.51 -17.91 -18.52
N ASN A 20 8.46 -19.22 -18.78
CA ASN A 20 9.48 -20.21 -18.41
C ASN A 20 9.62 -20.51 -16.91
N GLU A 21 8.61 -20.18 -16.07
CA GLU A 21 8.57 -20.60 -14.67
C GLU A 21 7.40 -21.56 -14.38
N ALA A 22 7.60 -22.45 -13.40
CA ALA A 22 6.51 -23.29 -12.89
C ALA A 22 5.44 -22.41 -12.20
N PRO A 23 4.15 -22.79 -12.25
CA PRO A 23 3.09 -22.07 -11.55
C PRO A 23 3.34 -21.99 -10.04
N LYS A 24 3.05 -20.83 -9.47
CA LYS A 24 3.16 -20.53 -8.04
C LYS A 24 1.78 -20.19 -7.46
N GLU A 25 1.56 -20.57 -6.22
CA GLU A 25 0.39 -20.17 -5.46
C GLU A 25 0.65 -18.84 -4.76
N GLY A 26 -0.36 -17.97 -4.75
CA GLY A 26 -0.31 -16.69 -4.06
C GLY A 26 -1.70 -16.19 -3.72
N ALA A 27 -1.78 -14.95 -3.25
CA ALA A 27 -3.05 -14.28 -3.03
C ALA A 27 -2.95 -12.81 -3.44
N ILE A 28 -4.02 -12.28 -4.03
CA ILE A 28 -4.23 -10.85 -4.16
C ILE A 28 -4.91 -10.38 -2.88
N PHE A 29 -4.26 -9.47 -2.15
CA PHE A 29 -4.88 -8.81 -1.01
C PHE A 29 -5.71 -7.61 -1.47
N ASN A 30 -7.00 -7.62 -1.14
CA ASN A 30 -7.91 -6.50 -1.36
C ASN A 30 -8.24 -5.84 0.00
N PRO A 31 -7.61 -4.71 0.35
CA PRO A 31 -7.96 -3.97 1.57
C PRO A 31 -9.39 -3.45 1.47
N LEU A 32 -10.19 -3.73 2.49
CA LEU A 32 -11.60 -3.30 2.54
C LEU A 32 -11.80 -2.02 3.35
N LYS A 33 -10.81 -1.63 4.16
CA LYS A 33 -10.90 -0.43 4.98
C LYS A 33 -10.71 0.81 4.11
N VAL A 34 -11.72 1.68 4.11
CA VAL A 34 -11.64 3.04 3.55
C VAL A 34 -11.57 4.03 4.71
N VAL A 35 -10.59 4.93 4.67
CA VAL A 35 -10.37 5.97 5.67
C VAL A 35 -10.54 7.34 5.00
N PRO A 36 -11.40 8.22 5.54
CA PRO A 36 -11.52 9.58 5.06
C PRO A 36 -10.26 10.38 5.38
N THR A 37 -9.85 11.25 4.47
CA THR A 37 -8.76 12.19 4.73
C THR A 37 -9.24 13.37 5.57
N ASN A 38 -8.30 14.10 6.16
CA ASN A 38 -8.58 15.43 6.68
C ASN A 38 -8.71 16.41 5.51
N GLU A 39 -9.95 16.73 5.14
CA GLU A 39 -10.28 17.61 4.00
C GLU A 39 -9.72 19.04 4.16
N ARG A 40 -9.42 19.48 5.39
CA ARG A 40 -8.87 20.83 5.63
C ARG A 40 -7.39 20.91 5.28
N THR A 41 -6.65 19.82 5.41
CA THR A 41 -5.19 19.78 5.23
C THR A 41 -4.74 18.99 4.00
N SER A 42 -5.58 18.09 3.51
CA SER A 42 -5.36 17.36 2.26
C SER A 42 -5.74 18.25 1.09
N THR A 43 -4.93 18.24 0.03
CA THR A 43 -5.13 19.12 -1.11
C THR A 43 -5.01 18.37 -2.42
N LYS A 44 -5.78 18.82 -3.41
CA LYS A 44 -5.62 18.48 -4.82
C LYS A 44 -5.08 19.70 -5.57
N ASP A 45 -4.30 19.47 -6.60
CA ASP A 45 -3.83 20.52 -7.49
C ASP A 45 -4.94 21.01 -8.45
N SER A 46 -4.61 21.93 -9.35
CA SER A 46 -5.57 22.46 -10.33
C SER A 46 -6.08 21.45 -11.34
N PHE A 47 -5.45 20.28 -11.46
CA PHE A 47 -5.85 19.19 -12.35
C PHE A 47 -6.66 18.11 -11.62
N GLY A 48 -6.84 18.25 -10.30
CA GLY A 48 -7.54 17.27 -9.47
C GLY A 48 -6.63 16.14 -8.96
N GLU A 49 -5.32 16.26 -9.17
CA GLU A 49 -4.33 15.29 -8.70
C GLU A 49 -4.00 15.54 -7.23
N VAL A 50 -3.74 14.48 -6.47
CA VAL A 50 -3.43 14.58 -5.05
C VAL A 50 -2.06 15.24 -4.85
N ALA A 51 -2.05 16.39 -4.17
CA ALA A 51 -0.83 17.14 -3.85
C ALA A 51 -0.37 16.90 -2.40
N SER A 52 -1.31 16.75 -1.46
CA SER A 52 -1.02 16.38 -0.08
C SER A 52 -2.14 15.51 0.50
N LEU A 53 -1.75 14.55 1.34
CA LEU A 53 -2.68 13.70 2.10
C LEU A 53 -2.36 13.78 3.58
N PHE A 54 -3.41 13.87 4.37
CA PHE A 54 -3.32 13.81 5.82
C PHE A 54 -4.49 12.99 6.37
N PHE A 55 -4.19 12.14 7.35
CA PHE A 55 -5.17 11.27 8.00
C PHE A 55 -5.16 11.57 9.50
N ASP A 56 -6.33 11.85 10.07
CA ASP A 56 -6.47 12.05 11.53
C ASP A 56 -6.45 10.73 12.30
N THR A 57 -6.62 9.60 11.60
CA THR A 57 -6.65 8.25 12.15
C THR A 57 -5.58 7.39 11.49
N GLU A 58 -4.89 6.59 12.29
CA GLU A 58 -3.96 5.57 11.80
C GLU A 58 -4.67 4.21 11.74
N GLU A 59 -4.53 3.52 10.62
CA GLU A 59 -5.07 2.18 10.39
C GLU A 59 -3.96 1.30 9.80
N VAL A 60 -4.02 -0.01 10.05
CA VAL A 60 -2.92 -0.94 9.70
C VAL A 60 -2.62 -0.91 8.21
N ILE A 61 -3.66 -1.07 7.39
CA ILE A 61 -3.61 -1.01 5.92
C ILE A 61 -4.99 -0.59 5.40
N PHE A 62 -5.04 0.39 4.50
CA PHE A 62 -6.30 1.01 4.10
C PHE A 62 -6.19 1.76 2.76
N LYS A 63 -7.35 2.14 2.22
CA LYS A 63 -7.50 3.03 1.07
C LYS A 63 -8.20 4.32 1.48
N THR A 64 -8.21 5.31 0.60
CA THR A 64 -9.05 6.50 0.73
C THR A 64 -9.84 6.71 -0.56
N ASP A 65 -10.96 7.40 -0.46
CA ASP A 65 -11.73 7.84 -1.62
C ASP A 65 -11.16 9.15 -2.21
N PHE A 66 -10.39 9.90 -1.42
CA PHE A 66 -9.80 11.17 -1.83
C PHE A 66 -8.83 11.03 -3.01
N ASP A 67 -8.16 9.88 -3.14
CA ASP A 67 -7.24 9.55 -4.23
C ASP A 67 -7.85 8.57 -5.24
N ASP A 68 -9.18 8.52 -5.31
CA ASP A 68 -9.93 7.62 -6.19
C ASP A 68 -9.58 6.13 -5.98
N TYR A 69 -9.18 5.77 -4.75
CA TYR A 69 -8.79 4.43 -4.33
C TYR A 69 -7.56 3.86 -5.04
N PHE A 70 -6.73 4.72 -5.65
CA PHE A 70 -5.51 4.32 -6.36
C PHE A 70 -4.37 3.95 -5.41
N GLY A 71 -4.26 4.62 -4.27
CA GLY A 71 -3.22 4.40 -3.28
C GLY A 71 -3.55 3.29 -2.28
N LEU A 72 -2.47 2.75 -1.70
CA LEU A 72 -2.52 1.87 -0.56
C LEU A 72 -1.70 2.50 0.57
N TYR A 73 -2.34 2.73 1.71
CA TYR A 73 -1.73 3.38 2.86
C TYR A 73 -1.63 2.40 4.01
N CYS A 74 -0.64 2.59 4.88
CA CYS A 74 -0.43 1.72 6.03
C CYS A 74 0.17 2.47 7.21
N SER A 75 -0.04 1.90 8.39
CA SER A 75 0.58 2.37 9.63
C SER A 75 2.10 2.20 9.65
N ASN A 76 2.76 2.97 10.50
CA ASN A 76 4.20 2.81 10.75
C ASN A 76 4.52 1.43 11.35
N GLU A 77 3.62 0.88 12.17
CA GLU A 77 3.75 -0.46 12.75
C GLU A 77 3.78 -1.53 11.65
N PHE A 78 2.86 -1.46 10.70
CA PHE A 78 2.83 -2.38 9.56
C PHE A 78 4.10 -2.26 8.71
N GLN A 79 4.57 -1.04 8.43
CA GLN A 79 5.82 -0.81 7.71
C GLN A 79 7.02 -1.47 8.41
N ARG A 80 7.11 -1.35 9.76
CA ARG A 80 8.16 -2.02 10.55
C ARG A 80 8.03 -3.54 10.50
N PHE A 81 6.81 -4.07 10.54
CA PHE A 81 6.56 -5.50 10.43
C PHE A 81 7.10 -6.05 9.09
N ILE A 82 6.77 -5.40 7.98
CA ILE A 82 7.25 -5.80 6.63
C ILE A 82 8.78 -5.82 6.59
N LYS A 83 9.42 -4.75 7.06
CA LYS A 83 10.88 -4.62 7.09
C LYS A 83 11.54 -5.69 7.98
N ALA A 84 10.99 -5.95 9.17
CA ALA A 84 11.54 -6.92 10.12
C ALA A 84 11.43 -8.38 9.63
N ASN A 85 10.50 -8.68 8.72
CA ASN A 85 10.32 -10.00 8.12
C ASN A 85 10.98 -10.12 6.73
N GLU A 86 11.77 -9.12 6.33
CA GLU A 86 12.51 -9.11 5.05
C GLU A 86 11.61 -9.39 3.83
N LEU A 87 10.35 -8.97 3.89
CA LEU A 87 9.41 -9.14 2.79
C LEU A 87 9.78 -8.20 1.64
N THR A 88 9.88 -8.77 0.44
CA THR A 88 10.33 -8.08 -0.77
C THR A 88 9.16 -7.74 -1.70
N GLY A 89 9.42 -6.93 -2.74
CA GLY A 89 8.42 -6.58 -3.75
C GLY A 89 7.50 -5.41 -3.38
N LEU A 90 7.87 -4.61 -2.38
CA LEU A 90 7.13 -3.42 -1.95
C LEU A 90 8.00 -2.17 -2.05
N GLU A 91 7.39 -1.07 -2.50
CA GLU A 91 7.98 0.27 -2.43
C GLU A 91 7.14 1.12 -1.46
N MET A 92 7.78 1.67 -0.43
CA MET A 92 7.13 2.55 0.54
C MET A 92 7.52 4.00 0.26
N ARG A 93 6.53 4.89 0.16
CA ARG A 93 6.72 6.32 -0.09
C ARG A 93 6.07 7.15 1.00
N GLU A 94 6.84 8.06 1.60
CA GLU A 94 6.32 9.09 2.52
C GLU A 94 6.02 10.41 1.81
N ASN A 95 6.69 10.65 0.67
CA ASN A 95 6.49 11.83 -0.17
C ASN A 95 5.83 11.43 -1.49
N LEU A 96 4.65 11.99 -1.76
CA LEU A 96 3.88 11.73 -2.97
C LEU A 96 4.56 12.28 -4.24
N ALA A 97 5.42 13.30 -4.09
CA ALA A 97 6.11 13.95 -5.20
C ALA A 97 7.48 13.31 -5.53
N SER A 98 7.99 12.42 -4.69
CA SER A 98 9.33 11.84 -4.93
C SER A 98 9.26 10.69 -5.93
N ASN A 99 9.82 10.91 -7.13
CA ASN A 99 10.36 9.85 -7.98
C ASN A 99 11.79 9.52 -7.54
N GLU A 100 12.00 9.13 -6.30
CA GLU A 100 13.31 8.64 -5.90
C GLU A 100 13.52 7.24 -6.51
N ALA A 101 14.30 7.19 -7.59
CA ALA A 101 14.83 5.94 -8.11
C ALA A 101 15.66 5.27 -7.01
N GLN A 102 15.18 4.15 -6.46
CA GLN A 102 15.95 3.43 -5.45
C GLN A 102 17.10 2.63 -6.07
N ILE A 103 18.25 2.81 -5.44
CA ILE A 103 19.47 2.04 -5.58
C ILE A 103 19.13 0.56 -5.36
N ASN A 104 19.40 -0.26 -6.38
CA ASN A 104 19.44 -1.71 -6.28
C ASN A 104 20.37 -2.12 -5.14
N THR A 105 19.80 -2.46 -3.98
CA THR A 105 20.55 -3.20 -2.97
C THR A 105 20.35 -4.68 -3.27
N ARG A 106 21.19 -5.21 -4.15
CA ARG A 106 21.41 -6.66 -4.21
C ARG A 106 22.09 -7.04 -2.89
N MET A 107 21.42 -7.86 -2.08
CA MET A 107 22.08 -8.78 -1.15
C MET A 107 22.04 -10.17 -1.76
#